data_AF-A0A418MKA1-F1
#
_entry.id   AF-A0A418MKA1-F1
#
_cell.length_a   1.000
_cell.length_b   1.000
_cell.length_c   1.000
_cell.angle_alpha   90.00
_cell.angle_beta   90.00
_cell.angle_gamma   90.00
#
_symmetry.space_group_name_H-M   'P 1'
#
loop_
_entity.id
_entity.type
_entity.pdbx_description
1 polymer ?
#
loop_
_entity_poly.entity_id
_entity_poly.type
_entity_poly.pdbx_seq_one_letter_code
_entity_poly.pdbx_strand_id
1 'polypeptide(L)'
;MAAWNSRDLNRILSHYTDDFVIETPMAARLKPESNGIIEGKPAVRDYWQLGISRIPDLHFQLIDLLVGVQSLTVYYVNTATGKRSVENMFFTAEGKVSRAFVNYSL
;
A
#
# COMPACT_ATOMS: atom_id res chain seq x y z
N MET A 1 4.17 -4.06 -7.72
CA MET A 1 3.11 -4.96 -8.26
C MET A 1 3.39 -6.43 -8.05
N ALA A 2 4.49 -7.00 -8.55
CA ALA A 2 4.75 -8.45 -8.43
C ALA A 2 4.68 -8.99 -6.99
N ALA A 3 5.25 -8.27 -6.01
CA ALA A 3 5.19 -8.66 -4.59
C ALA A 3 3.76 -8.71 -4.03
N TRP A 4 2.93 -7.73 -4.40
CA TRP A 4 1.51 -7.71 -4.04
C TRP A 4 0.74 -8.86 -4.68
N ASN A 5 0.99 -9.13 -5.97
CA ASN A 5 0.30 -10.19 -6.71
C ASN A 5 0.74 -11.60 -6.26
N SER A 6 1.93 -11.74 -5.67
CA SER A 6 2.34 -12.99 -5.01
C SER A 6 1.80 -13.14 -3.58
N ARG A 7 1.15 -12.11 -3.04
CA ARG A 7 0.56 -12.08 -1.68
C ARG A 7 1.57 -12.42 -0.57
N ASP A 8 2.85 -12.18 -0.83
CA ASP A 8 3.93 -12.43 0.11
C ASP A 8 4.21 -11.16 0.92
N LEU A 9 3.64 -11.08 2.12
CA LEU A 9 3.82 -9.92 3.00
C LEU A 9 5.28 -9.67 3.36
N ASN A 10 6.15 -10.69 3.44
CA ASN A 10 7.56 -10.46 3.71
C ASN A 10 8.22 -9.75 2.54
N ARG A 11 7.91 -10.20 1.31
CA ARG A 11 8.41 -9.56 0.10
C ARG A 11 7.88 -8.13 -0.04
N ILE A 12 6.60 -7.89 0.23
CA ILE A 12 6.02 -6.54 0.19
C ILE A 12 6.70 -5.64 1.22
N LEU A 13 6.74 -6.05 2.50
CA LEU A 13 7.32 -5.25 3.59
C LEU A 13 8.83 -5.04 3.42
N SER A 14 9.53 -5.86 2.63
CA SER A 14 10.95 -5.67 2.33
C SER A 14 11.23 -4.33 1.63
N HIS A 15 10.25 -3.69 1.02
CA HIS A 15 10.40 -2.40 0.33
C HIS A 15 10.32 -1.18 1.27
N TYR A 16 9.94 -1.36 2.53
CA TYR A 16 9.62 -0.27 3.46
C TYR A 16 10.65 -0.17 4.61
N THR A 17 10.77 1.00 5.22
CA THR A 17 11.49 1.17 6.51
C THR A 17 10.70 0.49 7.64
N ASP A 18 11.35 0.18 8.76
CA ASP A 18 10.69 -0.55 9.85
C ASP A 18 9.57 0.27 10.52
N ASP A 19 9.71 1.59 10.50
CA ASP A 19 8.86 2.62 11.09
C ASP A 19 7.93 3.30 10.08
N PHE A 20 7.81 2.79 8.85
CA PHE A 20 7.07 3.50 7.81
C PHE A 20 5.59 3.73 8.17
N VAL A 21 5.04 4.83 7.64
CA VAL A 21 3.64 5.22 7.85
C VAL A 21 2.85 5.04 6.56
N ILE A 22 1.66 4.44 6.66
CA ILE A 22 0.67 4.41 5.59
C ILE A 22 -0.59 5.16 5.98
N GLU A 23 -1.06 6.03 5.09
CA GLU A 23 -2.29 6.80 5.25
C GLU A 23 -3.29 6.41 4.15
N THR A 24 -4.47 5.96 4.55
CA THR A 24 -5.47 5.46 3.60
C THR A 24 -6.88 5.48 4.19
N PRO A 25 -7.90 5.91 3.42
CA PRO A 25 -9.31 5.76 3.81
C PRO A 25 -9.70 4.32 4.13
N MET A 26 -9.00 3.33 3.55
CA MET A 26 -9.26 1.92 3.83
C MET A 26 -8.82 1.51 5.24
N ALA A 27 -7.77 2.12 5.79
CA ALA A 27 -7.35 1.88 7.17
C ALA A 27 -8.41 2.41 8.13
N ALA A 28 -8.94 3.62 7.91
CA ALA A 28 -10.04 4.16 8.71
C ALA A 28 -11.30 3.28 8.64
N ARG A 29 -11.55 2.62 7.50
CA ARG A 29 -12.67 1.70 7.34
C ARG A 29 -12.46 0.35 8.03
N LEU A 30 -11.26 -0.22 7.96
CA LEU A 30 -10.96 -1.57 8.46
C LEU A 30 -10.52 -1.58 9.93
N LYS A 31 -9.91 -0.49 10.38
CA LYS A 31 -9.41 -0.24 11.74
C LYS A 31 -9.83 1.19 12.14
N PRO A 32 -11.09 1.44 12.52
CA PRO A 32 -11.57 2.79 12.83
C PRO A 32 -10.71 3.57 13.84
N GLU A 33 -10.14 2.87 14.81
CA GLU A 33 -9.21 3.41 15.81
C GLU A 33 -7.91 4.00 15.22
N SER A 34 -7.56 3.62 14.00
CA SER A 34 -6.38 4.15 13.29
C SER A 34 -6.56 5.58 12.78
N ASN A 35 -7.80 6.06 12.67
CA ASN A 35 -8.13 7.31 11.96
C ASN A 35 -7.50 7.40 10.55
N GLY A 36 -7.26 6.25 9.90
CA GLY A 36 -6.68 6.18 8.56
C GLY A 36 -5.16 6.13 8.53
N ILE A 37 -4.48 6.13 9.67
CA ILE A 37 -3.02 6.17 9.77
C ILE A 37 -2.52 4.91 10.50
N ILE A 38 -1.62 4.17 9.87
CA ILE A 38 -0.97 2.99 10.47
C ILE A 38 0.54 3.18 10.39
N GLU A 39 1.23 2.96 11.51
CA GLU A 39 2.68 3.16 11.63
C GLU A 39 3.40 1.87 12.03
N GLY A 40 4.52 1.62 11.36
CA GLY A 40 5.42 0.52 11.66
C GLY A 40 5.01 -0.80 11.00
N LYS A 41 6.02 -1.56 10.55
CA LYS A 41 5.83 -2.85 9.86
C LYS A 41 4.92 -3.82 10.60
N PRO A 42 4.98 -4.00 11.92
CA PRO A 42 4.08 -4.93 12.61
C PRO A 42 2.60 -4.55 12.44
N ALA A 43 2.24 -3.29 12.69
CA ALA A 43 0.86 -2.84 12.60
C ALA A 43 0.34 -2.84 11.16
N VAL A 44 1.21 -2.46 10.20
CA VAL A 44 0.88 -2.50 8.77
C VAL A 44 0.74 -3.93 8.27
N ARG A 45 1.57 -4.88 8.73
CA ARG A 45 1.44 -6.30 8.41
C ARG A 45 0.07 -6.83 8.79
N ASP A 46 -0.37 -6.56 10.01
CA ASP A 46 -1.68 -7.01 10.50
C ASP A 46 -2.83 -6.40 9.68
N TYR A 47 -2.70 -5.12 9.34
CA TYR A 47 -3.66 -4.43 8.48
C TYR A 47 -3.72 -5.02 7.06
N TRP A 48 -2.58 -5.24 6.41
CA TRP A 48 -2.53 -5.83 5.07
C TRP A 48 -2.96 -7.29 5.06
N GLN A 49 -2.64 -8.07 6.09
CA GLN A 49 -3.11 -9.45 6.23
C GLN A 49 -4.64 -9.53 6.26
N LEU A 50 -5.31 -8.59 6.94
CA LEU A 50 -6.77 -8.45 6.93
C LEU A 50 -7.31 -8.08 5.55
N GLY A 51 -6.60 -7.23 4.81
CA GLY A 51 -6.98 -6.86 3.44
C GLY A 51 -6.88 -8.04 2.46
N ILE A 52 -5.77 -8.78 2.50
CA ILE A 52 -5.52 -9.95 1.63
C ILE A 52 -6.52 -11.07 1.92
N SER A 53 -6.85 -11.34 3.19
CA SER A 53 -7.81 -12.41 3.53
C SER A 53 -9.24 -12.13 3.06
N ARG A 54 -9.60 -10.86 2.87
CA ARG A 54 -10.93 -10.44 2.36
C ARG A 54 -11.05 -10.49 0.84
N ILE A 55 -9.94 -10.55 0.10
CA ILE A 55 -9.91 -10.58 -1.37
C ILE A 55 -8.97 -11.71 -1.82
N PRO A 56 -9.43 -12.98 -1.79
CA PRO A 56 -8.58 -14.15 -2.08
C PRO A 56 -7.98 -14.14 -3.49
N ASP A 57 -8.65 -13.46 -4.41
CA ASP A 57 -8.34 -13.24 -5.82
C ASP A 57 -7.68 -11.88 -6.08
N LEU A 58 -7.15 -11.23 -5.04
CA LEU A 58 -6.43 -9.95 -5.13
C LEU A 58 -5.39 -9.98 -6.25
N HIS A 59 -5.53 -9.05 -7.19
CA HIS A 59 -4.57 -8.85 -8.26
C HIS A 59 -4.57 -7.36 -8.64
N PHE A 60 -3.38 -6.77 -8.70
CA PHE A 60 -3.17 -5.38 -9.10
C PHE A 60 -2.56 -5.33 -10.49
N GLN A 61 -3.21 -4.54 -11.36
CA GLN A 61 -2.71 -4.18 -12.67
C GLN A 61 -2.25 -2.73 -12.65
N LEU A 62 -0.97 -2.50 -13.01
CA LEU A 62 -0.42 -1.16 -13.18
C LEU A 62 -1.13 -0.46 -14.35
N ILE A 63 -1.53 0.78 -14.14
CA ILE A 63 -2.05 1.67 -15.19
C ILE A 63 -0.96 2.66 -15.59
N ASP A 64 -0.35 3.34 -14.62
CA ASP A 64 0.70 4.34 -14.88
C ASP A 64 1.65 4.47 -13.69
N LEU A 65 2.86 5.00 -13.96
CA LEU A 65 3.91 5.25 -12.98
C LEU A 65 4.53 6.62 -13.23
N LEU A 66 4.43 7.51 -12.25
CA LEU A 66 5.04 8.83 -12.30
C LEU A 66 6.21 8.91 -11.31
N VAL A 67 7.24 9.65 -11.69
CA VAL A 67 8.50 9.77 -10.93
C VAL A 67 8.65 11.20 -10.43
N GLY A 68 8.84 11.35 -9.12
CA GLY A 68 9.27 12.58 -8.47
C GLY A 68 10.75 12.50 -8.05
N VAL A 69 11.24 13.57 -7.42
CA VAL A 69 12.66 13.65 -6.98
C VAL A 69 13.00 12.60 -5.92
N GLN A 70 12.08 12.34 -4.99
CA GLN A 70 12.22 11.34 -3.91
C GLN A 70 10.92 10.55 -3.70
N SER A 71 10.09 10.45 -4.74
CA SER A 71 8.79 9.81 -4.67
C SER A 71 8.44 9.08 -5.96
N LEU A 72 7.57 8.09 -5.82
CA LEU A 72 6.88 7.46 -6.93
C LEU A 72 5.38 7.57 -6.70
N THR A 73 4.64 7.88 -7.75
CA THR A 73 3.18 7.82 -7.75
C THR A 73 2.76 6.67 -8.65
N VAL A 74 2.07 5.69 -8.08
CA VAL A 74 1.69 4.46 -8.75
C VAL A 74 0.18 4.46 -8.93
N TYR A 75 -0.28 4.49 -10.18
CA TYR A 75 -1.69 4.39 -10.51
C TYR A 75 -2.02 2.97 -10.96
N TYR A 76 -2.96 2.32 -10.29
CA TYR A 76 -3.29 0.91 -10.55
C TYR A 76 -4.76 0.61 -10.31
N VAL A 77 -5.20 -0.54 -10.82
CA VAL A 77 -6.54 -1.08 -10.55
C VAL A 77 -6.43 -2.43 -9.85
N ASN A 78 -7.26 -2.63 -8.84
CA ASN A 78 -7.55 -3.95 -8.31
C ASN A 78 -8.52 -4.65 -9.27
N THR A 79 -8.05 -5.64 -10.02
CA THR A 79 -8.86 -6.30 -11.06
C THR A 79 -9.98 -7.15 -10.47
N ALA A 80 -9.89 -7.58 -9.21
CA ALA A 80 -10.96 -8.32 -8.54
C ALA A 80 -12.14 -7.43 -8.12
N THR A 81 -11.87 -6.15 -7.81
CA THR A 81 -12.91 -5.21 -7.33
C THR A 81 -13.23 -4.08 -8.30
N GLY A 82 -12.43 -3.91 -9.36
CA GLY A 82 -12.49 -2.77 -10.28
C GLY A 82 -12.06 -1.43 -9.64
N LYS A 83 -11.68 -1.42 -8.35
CA LYS A 83 -11.32 -0.19 -7.64
C LYS A 83 -9.98 0.34 -8.15
N ARG A 84 -9.97 1.61 -8.56
CA ARG A 84 -8.75 2.31 -8.96
C ARG A 84 -8.15 3.02 -7.77
N SER A 85 -6.82 2.97 -7.71
CA SER A 85 -6.04 3.50 -6.60
C SER A 85 -4.82 4.23 -7.11
N VAL A 86 -4.48 5.33 -6.46
CA VAL A 86 -3.20 6.01 -6.60
C VAL A 86 -2.46 5.87 -5.28
N GLU A 87 -1.24 5.34 -5.32
CA GLU A 87 -0.35 5.26 -4.15
C GLU A 87 0.85 6.17 -4.37
N ASN A 88 1.03 7.14 -3.47
CA ASN A 88 2.19 8.02 -3.43
C ASN A 88 3.17 7.47 -2.40
N MET A 89 4.36 7.06 -2.83
CA MET A 89 5.40 6.51 -1.97
C MET A 89 6.58 7.46 -1.90
N PHE A 90 7.04 7.77 -0.69
CA PHE A 90 8.20 8.63 -0.42
C PHE A 90 9.36 7.79 0.07
N PHE A 91 10.55 8.02 -0.48
CA PHE A 91 11.71 7.16 -0.29
C PHE A 91 12.79 7.84 0.56
N THR A 92 13.46 7.03 1.38
CA THR A 92 14.72 7.42 2.03
C THR A 92 15.89 7.37 1.04
N ALA A 93 17.06 7.87 1.46
CA ALA A 93 18.29 7.80 0.65
C ALA A 93 18.72 6.35 0.34
N GLU A 94 18.33 5.39 1.18
CA GLU A 94 18.58 3.96 1.02
C GLU A 94 17.56 3.27 0.09
N GLY A 95 16.63 4.04 -0.50
CA GLY A 95 15.64 3.53 -1.44
C GLY A 95 14.51 2.72 -0.78
N LYS A 96 14.27 2.92 0.52
CA LYS A 96 13.13 2.33 1.24
C LYS A 96 11.97 3.33 1.34
N VAL A 97 10.74 2.84 1.28
CA VAL A 97 9.56 3.68 1.50
C VAL A 97 9.40 3.97 2.99
N SER A 98 9.39 5.25 3.37
CA SER A 98 9.14 5.71 4.74
C SER A 98 7.72 6.24 4.96
N ARG A 99 7.06 6.69 3.89
CA ARG A 99 5.67 7.16 3.95
C ARG A 99 4.91 6.80 2.67
N ALA A 100 3.67 6.38 2.80
CA ALA A 100 2.80 6.04 1.69
C ALA A 100 1.38 6.61 1.87
N PHE A 101 0.84 7.26 0.84
CA PHE A 101 -0.56 7.72 0.81
C PHE A 101 -1.34 6.99 -0.26
N VAL A 102 -2.46 6.37 0.12
CA VAL A 102 -3.32 5.68 -0.83
C VAL A 102 -4.62 6.45 -0.99
N ASN A 103 -4.88 6.88 -2.23
CA ASN A 103 -6.13 7.47 -2.64
C ASN A 103 -6.90 6.49 -3.52
N TYR A 104 -8.22 6.55 -3.47
CA TYR A 104 -9.09 5.70 -4.28
C TYR A 104 -9.96 6.59 -5.16
N SER A 105 -10.30 6.12 -6.36
CA SER A 105 -11.39 6.73 -7.13
C SER A 105 -12.68 6.67 -6.32
N LEU A 106 -13.59 7.64 -6.47
CA LEU A 106 -14.93 7.55 -5.87
C LEU A 106 -15.71 6.42 -6.55
#